data_AF-F0EXH2-F1
#
_entry.id   AF-F0EXH2-F1
#
_cell.length_a   1.000
_cell.length_b   1.000
_cell.length_c   1.000
_cell.angle_alpha   90.00
_cell.angle_beta   90.00
_cell.angle_gamma   90.00
#
_symmetry.space_group_name_H-M   'P 1'
#
loop_
_entity.id
_entity.type
_entity.pdbx_description
1 polymer ?
#
loop_
_entity_poly.entity_id
_entity_poly.type
_entity_poly.pdbx_seq_one_letter_code
_entity_poly.pdbx_strand_id
1 'polypeptide(L)'
;MRRIQRFWLPLLAGILLLVYWSQARYNPEREAKQGLEQLNLWRRQAGLEPLAHSPSLQQAAQKHAQYLSKDAEGHDEHNRSNPYFTGADPQTRAAAAGYAGPVVENLSVGNFARQGNANVNSLMTALYHRLALLTPSHDEAGAAWVNGRHHAFVVVQGSSRLRQLCEQPPTNSNAPYIMKIPCKGVMTSVPTQRPLYVWPVVVKFPVGSQIEPEYDGSEVPNPMPGHKKTGNPVSVAIYGLVGDVRLVSFKLFAPDGEVKDTHILTHQNDPNHLLGKNEFALFALKPLAFDTEYRAEFRYQADGGEKKEVWTFRTRKKRHWFE
;
A
#
# COMPACT_ATOMS: atom_id res chain seq x y z
N MET A 1 47.00 6.02 -27.23
CA MET A 1 46.71 4.83 -26.38
C MET A 1 47.08 5.01 -24.89
N ARG A 2 48.26 5.57 -24.53
CA ARG A 2 48.68 5.76 -23.12
C ARG A 2 47.83 6.70 -22.24
N ARG A 3 47.11 7.68 -22.81
CA ARG A 3 46.23 8.61 -22.06
C ARG A 3 44.88 7.99 -21.63
N ILE A 4 44.36 7.04 -22.42
CA ILE A 4 43.12 6.31 -22.11
C ILE A 4 43.35 5.37 -20.91
N GLN A 5 44.50 4.69 -20.85
CA GLN A 5 44.82 3.76 -19.77
C GLN A 5 45.18 4.42 -18.43
N ARG A 6 45.77 5.63 -18.44
CA ARG A 6 46.22 6.30 -17.19
C ARG A 6 45.15 7.16 -16.51
N PHE A 7 44.12 7.58 -17.25
CA PHE A 7 43.05 8.44 -16.70
C PHE A 7 41.67 7.78 -16.78
N TRP A 8 41.30 7.18 -17.91
CA TRP A 8 39.94 6.66 -18.07
C TRP A 8 39.72 5.33 -17.37
N LEU A 9 40.71 4.44 -17.34
CA LEU A 9 40.65 3.17 -16.61
C LEU A 9 40.53 3.32 -15.08
N PRO A 10 41.33 4.15 -14.38
CA PRO A 10 41.13 4.40 -12.95
C PRO A 10 39.85 5.18 -12.66
N LEU A 11 39.41 6.07 -13.56
CA LEU A 11 38.12 6.77 -13.45
C LEU A 11 36.94 5.79 -13.58
N LEU A 12 36.97 4.87 -14.57
CA LEU A 12 35.97 3.81 -14.73
C LEU A 12 35.98 2.85 -13.54
N ALA A 13 37.15 2.45 -13.06
CA ALA A 13 37.27 1.62 -11.86
C ALA A 13 36.74 2.34 -10.61
N GLY A 14 37.00 3.64 -10.46
CA GLY A 14 36.44 4.47 -9.39
C GLY A 14 34.92 4.60 -9.47
N ILE A 15 34.36 4.79 -10.67
CA ILE A 15 32.90 4.83 -10.90
C ILE A 15 32.29 3.46 -10.61
N LEU A 16 32.90 2.36 -11.07
CA LEU A 16 32.44 1.00 -10.79
C LEU A 16 32.51 0.65 -9.30
N LEU A 17 33.54 1.10 -8.58
CA LEU A 17 33.65 0.96 -7.13
C LEU A 17 32.57 1.78 -6.40
N LEU A 18 32.33 3.02 -6.81
CA LEU A 18 31.25 3.85 -6.24
C LEU A 18 29.87 3.22 -6.49
N VAL A 19 29.64 2.68 -7.69
CA VAL A 19 28.40 1.96 -8.02
C VAL A 19 28.28 0.68 -7.17
N TYR A 20 29.35 -0.11 -7.06
CA TYR A 20 29.38 -1.33 -6.24
C TYR A 20 29.10 -1.02 -4.75
N TRP A 21 29.78 -0.03 -4.18
CA TRP A 21 29.57 0.39 -2.78
C TRP A 21 28.18 0.98 -2.55
N SER A 22 27.61 1.70 -3.52
CA SER A 22 26.26 2.25 -3.40
C SER A 22 25.15 1.17 -3.41
N GLN A 23 25.42 -0.01 -3.99
CA GLN A 23 24.51 -1.16 -3.98
C GLN A 23 24.76 -2.09 -2.79
N ALA A 24 26.01 -2.24 -2.34
CA ALA A 24 26.38 -3.09 -1.20
C ALA A 24 25.89 -2.56 0.17
N ARG A 25 25.42 -1.31 0.23
CA ARG A 25 24.90 -0.70 1.48
C ARG A 25 23.52 -1.21 1.90
N TYR A 26 22.75 -1.83 0.99
CA TYR A 26 21.41 -2.29 1.27
C TYR A 26 21.45 -3.67 1.94
N ASN A 27 20.87 -3.77 3.14
CA ASN A 27 20.72 -5.03 3.84
C ASN A 27 19.25 -5.48 3.74
N PRO A 28 18.93 -6.59 3.05
CA PRO A 28 17.57 -7.07 2.85
C PRO A 28 16.68 -7.11 4.10
N GLU A 29 17.18 -7.65 5.21
CA GLU A 29 16.43 -7.75 6.46
C GLU A 29 16.18 -6.37 7.08
N ARG A 30 17.18 -5.49 7.04
CA ARG A 30 17.04 -4.12 7.50
C ARG A 30 16.03 -3.34 6.67
N GLU A 31 16.08 -3.45 5.34
CA GLU A 31 15.16 -2.74 4.45
C GLU A 31 13.72 -3.25 4.64
N ALA A 32 13.53 -4.57 4.73
CA ALA A 32 12.23 -5.17 5.03
C ALA A 32 11.65 -4.64 6.36
N LYS A 33 12.47 -4.63 7.41
CA LYS A 33 12.10 -4.11 8.73
C LYS A 33 11.74 -2.62 8.67
N GLN A 34 12.58 -1.79 8.05
CA GLN A 34 12.34 -0.35 7.92
C GLN A 34 11.08 -0.04 7.12
N GLY A 35 10.77 -0.85 6.09
CA GLY A 35 9.51 -0.74 5.37
C GLY A 35 8.30 -1.03 6.27
N LEU A 36 8.30 -2.15 6.99
CA LEU A 36 7.19 -2.47 7.91
C LEU A 36 7.04 -1.44 9.04
N GLU A 37 8.15 -0.94 9.59
CA GLU A 37 8.14 0.15 10.57
C GLU A 37 7.53 1.43 9.98
N GLN A 38 7.90 1.81 8.76
CA GLN A 38 7.35 2.96 8.06
C GLN A 38 5.84 2.80 7.80
N LEU A 39 5.39 1.61 7.41
CA LEU A 39 3.96 1.32 7.25
C LEU A 39 3.22 1.48 8.58
N ASN A 40 3.77 0.97 9.67
CA ASN A 40 3.21 1.10 11.01
C ASN A 40 3.23 2.55 11.54
N LEU A 41 4.11 3.41 11.04
CA LEU A 41 4.05 4.86 11.29
C LEU A 41 2.86 5.48 10.56
N TRP A 42 2.65 5.16 9.28
CA TRP A 42 1.51 5.66 8.51
C TRP A 42 0.16 5.18 9.05
N ARG A 43 0.07 3.90 9.44
CA ARG A 43 -1.12 3.33 10.08
C ARG A 43 -1.48 4.08 11.36
N ARG A 44 -0.50 4.33 12.24
CA ARG A 44 -0.71 5.12 13.47
C ARG A 44 -1.18 6.55 13.17
N GLN A 45 -0.62 7.21 12.17
CA GLN A 45 -1.08 8.54 11.76
C GLN A 45 -2.52 8.54 11.23
N ALA A 46 -2.93 7.46 10.56
CA ALA A 46 -4.31 7.26 10.09
C ALA A 46 -5.27 6.75 11.20
N GLY A 47 -4.81 6.63 12.45
CA GLY A 47 -5.62 6.15 13.57
C GLY A 47 -5.83 4.64 13.61
N LEU A 48 -4.96 3.87 12.94
CA LEU A 48 -5.00 2.41 12.88
C LEU A 48 -3.94 1.78 13.79
N GLU A 49 -4.25 0.58 14.28
CA GLU A 49 -3.29 -0.25 15.00
C GLU A 49 -2.12 -0.67 14.10
N PRO A 50 -0.89 -0.72 14.64
CA PRO A 50 0.26 -1.26 13.92
C PRO A 50 0.09 -2.76 13.67
N LEU A 51 0.66 -3.21 12.56
CA LEU A 51 0.68 -4.62 12.18
C LEU A 51 1.76 -5.34 13.00
N ALA A 52 1.37 -6.43 13.65
CA ALA A 52 2.28 -7.38 14.26
C ALA A 52 3.05 -8.15 13.17
N HIS A 53 4.27 -8.57 13.49
CA HIS A 53 5.04 -9.43 12.59
C HIS A 53 4.43 -10.84 12.54
N SER A 54 4.24 -11.37 11.32
CA SER A 54 3.82 -12.75 11.07
C SER A 54 4.88 -13.51 10.27
N PRO A 55 5.47 -14.59 10.82
CA PRO A 55 6.50 -15.38 10.13
C PRO A 55 6.01 -16.01 8.82
N SER A 56 4.78 -16.51 8.76
CA SER A 56 4.22 -17.12 7.55
C SER A 56 3.96 -16.08 6.45
N LEU A 57 3.45 -14.90 6.81
CA LEU A 57 3.31 -13.79 5.86
C LEU A 57 4.69 -13.28 5.39
N GLN A 58 5.69 -13.27 6.26
CA GLN A 58 7.05 -12.87 5.86
C GLN A 58 7.64 -13.89 4.89
N GLN A 59 7.42 -15.19 5.12
CA GLN A 59 7.85 -16.22 4.19
C GLN A 59 7.18 -16.08 2.83
N ALA A 60 5.87 -15.79 2.78
CA ALA A 60 5.17 -15.51 1.54
C ALA A 60 5.76 -14.29 0.81
N ALA A 61 5.95 -13.18 1.52
CA ALA A 61 6.58 -11.97 0.98
C ALA A 61 8.00 -12.25 0.46
N GLN A 62 8.79 -13.03 1.20
CA GLN A 62 10.17 -13.37 0.85
C GLN A 62 10.26 -14.20 -0.42
N LYS A 63 9.38 -15.21 -0.57
CA LYS A 63 9.32 -16.03 -1.78
C LYS A 63 8.90 -15.21 -2.99
N HIS A 64 7.88 -14.38 -2.84
CA HIS A 64 7.43 -13.53 -3.94
C HIS A 64 8.46 -12.46 -4.31
N ALA A 65 9.12 -11.80 -3.35
CA ALA A 65 10.20 -10.86 -3.64
C ALA A 65 11.39 -11.54 -4.36
N GLN A 66 11.71 -12.80 -4.02
CA GLN A 66 12.73 -13.58 -4.74
C GLN A 66 12.27 -13.95 -6.16
N TYR A 67 10.99 -14.30 -6.35
CA TYR A 67 10.40 -14.51 -7.66
C TYR A 67 10.54 -13.25 -8.53
N LEU A 68 10.07 -12.11 -8.01
CA LEU A 68 10.10 -10.79 -8.67
C LEU A 68 11.51 -10.33 -9.03
N SER A 69 12.51 -10.71 -8.23
CA SER A 69 13.90 -10.39 -8.51
C SER A 69 14.44 -11.03 -9.80
N LYS A 70 13.74 -12.04 -10.33
CA LYS A 70 14.02 -12.73 -11.60
C LYS A 70 12.97 -12.42 -12.67
N ASP A 71 11.69 -12.47 -12.30
CA ASP A 71 10.53 -12.30 -13.18
C ASP A 71 9.59 -11.22 -12.60
N ALA A 72 9.65 -9.99 -13.12
CA ALA A 72 8.92 -8.82 -12.62
C ALA A 72 7.43 -8.80 -13.06
N GLU A 73 6.67 -9.86 -12.76
CA GLU A 73 5.29 -10.05 -13.23
C GLU A 73 4.21 -9.37 -12.36
N GLY A 74 4.60 -8.65 -11.31
CA GLY A 74 3.65 -8.00 -10.39
C GLY A 74 3.02 -9.00 -9.43
N HIS A 75 1.72 -8.89 -9.16
CA HIS A 75 1.05 -9.70 -8.13
C HIS A 75 0.89 -11.18 -8.50
N ASP A 76 0.79 -11.46 -9.80
CA ASP A 76 0.59 -12.81 -10.32
C ASP A 76 1.91 -13.44 -10.74
N GLU A 77 2.02 -14.76 -10.58
CA GLU A 77 3.16 -15.56 -11.00
C GLU A 77 2.73 -16.58 -12.08
N HIS A 78 3.29 -16.45 -13.28
CA HIS A 78 3.02 -17.31 -14.43
C HIS A 78 4.18 -18.26 -14.71
N ASN A 79 5.42 -17.83 -14.48
CA ASN A 79 6.61 -18.64 -14.72
C ASN A 79 6.84 -19.69 -13.62
N ARG A 80 6.20 -20.85 -13.79
CA ARG A 80 6.34 -22.00 -12.88
C ARG A 80 7.75 -22.60 -12.81
N SER A 81 8.63 -22.26 -13.75
CA SER A 81 10.02 -22.73 -13.74
C SER A 81 10.92 -21.89 -12.84
N ASN A 82 10.44 -20.74 -12.35
CA ASN A 82 11.16 -19.93 -11.38
C ASN A 82 11.30 -20.73 -10.07
N PRO A 83 12.52 -20.92 -9.52
CA PRO A 83 12.73 -21.73 -8.31
C PRO A 83 12.10 -21.14 -7.04
N TYR A 84 11.60 -19.90 -7.11
CA TYR A 84 10.89 -19.24 -6.02
C TYR A 84 9.38 -19.27 -6.17
N PHE A 85 8.85 -19.84 -7.27
CA PHE A 85 7.41 -20.00 -7.48
C PHE A 85 6.79 -20.84 -6.36
N THR A 86 5.81 -20.28 -5.67
CA THR A 86 5.04 -21.00 -4.63
C THR A 86 3.53 -20.96 -4.85
N GLY A 87 3.06 -20.16 -5.80
CA GLY A 87 1.64 -20.00 -6.08
C GLY A 87 1.37 -18.88 -7.08
N ALA A 88 0.34 -19.05 -7.90
CA ALA A 88 0.04 -18.11 -8.98
C ALA A 88 -0.42 -16.73 -8.48
N ASP A 89 -1.04 -16.66 -7.31
CA ASP A 89 -1.63 -15.43 -6.76
C ASP A 89 -1.25 -15.25 -5.26
N PRO A 90 -1.43 -14.05 -4.68
CA PRO A 90 -1.07 -13.78 -3.29
C PRO A 90 -1.68 -14.75 -2.27
N GLN A 91 -2.93 -15.17 -2.48
CA GLN A 91 -3.64 -16.06 -1.56
C GLN A 91 -3.06 -17.47 -1.60
N THR A 92 -2.75 -17.98 -2.78
CA THR A 92 -2.10 -19.28 -2.95
C THR A 92 -0.69 -19.29 -2.34
N ARG A 93 0.09 -18.22 -2.53
CA ARG A 93 1.43 -18.10 -1.92
C ARG A 93 1.38 -18.03 -0.40
N ALA A 94 0.44 -17.29 0.16
CA ALA A 94 0.24 -17.22 1.60
C ALA A 94 -0.17 -18.58 2.19
N ALA A 95 -1.07 -19.31 1.52
CA ALA A 95 -1.45 -20.66 1.92
C ALA A 95 -0.27 -21.64 1.87
N ALA A 96 0.58 -21.57 0.84
CA ALA A 96 1.81 -22.36 0.73
C ALA A 96 2.83 -22.06 1.84
N ALA A 97 2.85 -20.82 2.34
CA ALA A 97 3.64 -20.41 3.51
C ALA A 97 2.97 -20.73 4.87
N GLY A 98 1.83 -21.45 4.85
CA GLY A 98 1.12 -21.87 6.05
C GLY A 98 0.16 -20.83 6.64
N TYR A 99 -0.11 -19.72 5.95
CA TYR A 99 -1.08 -18.73 6.39
C TYR A 99 -2.51 -19.14 5.96
N ALA A 100 -3.40 -19.39 6.94
CA ALA A 100 -4.71 -19.94 6.63
C ALA A 100 -5.75 -18.89 6.20
N GLY A 101 -5.59 -17.63 6.59
CA GLY A 101 -6.58 -16.58 6.38
C GLY A 101 -6.50 -15.88 5.02
N PRO A 102 -7.45 -14.97 4.74
CA PRO A 102 -7.38 -14.06 3.61
C PRO A 102 -6.18 -13.13 3.74
N VAL A 103 -5.56 -12.78 2.61
CA VAL A 103 -4.44 -11.84 2.56
C VAL A 103 -4.65 -10.75 1.53
N VAL A 104 -3.93 -9.65 1.72
CA VAL A 104 -3.70 -8.62 0.70
C VAL A 104 -2.20 -8.40 0.56
N GLU A 105 -1.74 -8.17 -0.65
CA GLU A 105 -0.34 -7.94 -0.97
C GLU A 105 -0.15 -6.56 -1.60
N ASN A 106 0.95 -5.91 -1.23
CA ASN A 106 1.44 -4.71 -1.90
C ASN A 106 2.90 -4.91 -2.26
N LEU A 107 3.30 -4.45 -3.44
CA LEU A 107 4.67 -4.62 -3.93
C LEU A 107 5.15 -3.40 -4.69
N SER A 108 6.46 -3.20 -4.66
CA SER A 108 7.16 -2.30 -5.57
C SER A 108 8.30 -3.07 -6.22
N VAL A 109 8.43 -2.92 -7.54
CA VAL A 109 9.49 -3.54 -8.32
C VAL A 109 10.14 -2.47 -9.18
N GLY A 110 11.47 -2.46 -9.22
CA GLY A 110 12.19 -1.48 -10.02
C GLY A 110 13.61 -1.92 -10.36
N ASN A 111 14.22 -1.21 -11.31
CA ASN A 111 15.59 -1.47 -11.77
C ASN A 111 16.66 -0.78 -10.90
N PHE A 112 16.24 0.00 -9.90
CA PHE A 112 17.13 0.68 -8.96
C PHE A 112 16.72 0.39 -7.52
N ALA A 113 17.70 0.05 -6.68
CA ALA A 113 17.50 -0.19 -5.27
C ALA A 113 16.96 1.07 -4.58
N ARG A 114 15.90 0.89 -3.78
CA ARG A 114 15.30 1.90 -2.92
C ARG A 114 15.25 1.37 -1.50
N GLN A 115 15.43 2.27 -0.53
CA GLN A 115 15.29 1.93 0.89
C GLN A 115 13.85 1.46 1.17
N GLY A 116 13.67 0.57 2.14
CA GLY A 116 12.36 0.00 2.48
C GLY A 116 11.32 1.06 2.84
N ASN A 117 11.71 2.07 3.61
CA ASN A 117 10.84 3.22 3.92
C ASN A 117 10.43 4.01 2.67
N ALA A 118 11.33 4.18 1.70
CA ALA A 118 11.06 4.89 0.46
C ALA A 118 10.10 4.09 -0.44
N ASN A 119 10.22 2.76 -0.47
CA ASN A 119 9.25 1.90 -1.17
C ASN A 119 7.86 2.05 -0.57
N VAL A 120 7.74 1.97 0.76
CA VAL A 120 6.44 2.17 1.44
C VAL A 120 5.89 3.57 1.22
N ASN A 121 6.70 4.62 1.30
CA ASN A 121 6.24 5.98 1.02
C ASN A 121 5.70 6.12 -0.42
N SER A 122 6.36 5.49 -1.40
CA SER A 122 5.88 5.43 -2.78
C SER A 122 4.52 4.74 -2.87
N LEU A 123 4.38 3.57 -2.24
CA LEU A 123 3.11 2.82 -2.20
C LEU A 123 1.99 3.61 -1.52
N MET A 124 2.31 4.43 -0.53
CA MET A 124 1.33 5.30 0.13
C MET A 124 0.87 6.48 -0.75
N THR A 125 1.61 6.86 -1.80
CA THR A 125 1.13 7.83 -2.81
C THR A 125 0.20 7.20 -3.84
N ALA A 126 0.34 5.89 -4.08
CA ALA A 126 -0.47 5.08 -4.99
C ALA A 126 -1.82 4.74 -4.32
N LEU A 127 -2.93 5.04 -4.97
CA LEU A 127 -4.25 5.06 -4.35
C LEU A 127 -4.72 3.65 -3.95
N TYR A 128 -4.71 2.70 -4.88
CA TYR A 128 -5.21 1.35 -4.62
C TYR A 128 -4.32 0.63 -3.61
N HIS A 129 -3.00 0.79 -3.75
CA HIS A 129 -2.04 0.23 -2.80
C HIS A 129 -2.26 0.78 -1.39
N ARG A 130 -2.44 2.09 -1.25
CA ARG A 130 -2.72 2.73 0.04
C ARG A 130 -4.00 2.21 0.68
N LEU A 131 -5.09 2.08 -0.07
CA LEU A 131 -6.37 1.58 0.45
C LEU A 131 -6.19 0.16 1.04
N ALA A 132 -5.48 -0.70 0.31
CA ALA A 132 -5.08 -2.01 0.80
C ALA A 132 -4.22 -1.95 2.10
N LEU A 133 -3.16 -1.12 2.09
CA LEU A 133 -2.22 -0.96 3.22
C LEU A 133 -2.90 -0.46 4.51
N LEU A 134 -3.93 0.38 4.35
CA LEU A 134 -4.70 0.98 5.44
C LEU A 134 -6.00 0.24 5.77
N THR A 135 -6.13 -1.03 5.37
CA THR A 135 -7.28 -1.85 5.79
C THR A 135 -7.30 -1.99 7.32
N PRO A 136 -8.38 -1.57 8.02
CA PRO A 136 -8.42 -1.52 9.48
C PRO A 136 -8.55 -2.90 10.15
N SER A 137 -9.11 -3.90 9.46
CA SER A 137 -9.23 -5.27 10.00
C SER A 137 -7.93 -6.08 9.97
N HIS A 138 -6.89 -5.59 9.27
CA HIS A 138 -5.58 -6.23 9.26
C HIS A 138 -4.76 -5.80 10.47
N ASP A 139 -4.17 -6.77 11.15
CA ASP A 139 -3.43 -6.62 12.41
C ASP A 139 -2.09 -7.37 12.40
N GLU A 140 -1.78 -8.11 11.34
CA GLU A 140 -0.51 -8.83 11.17
C GLU A 140 0.01 -8.72 9.74
N ALA A 141 1.33 -8.72 9.57
CA ALA A 141 1.98 -8.60 8.27
C ALA A 141 3.38 -9.20 8.26
N GLY A 142 3.86 -9.51 7.06
CA GLY A 142 5.25 -9.82 6.79
C GLY A 142 5.74 -9.00 5.60
N ALA A 143 7.00 -8.57 5.66
CA ALA A 143 7.63 -7.80 4.60
C ALA A 143 8.96 -8.44 4.20
N ALA A 144 9.31 -8.29 2.93
CA ALA A 144 10.59 -8.72 2.38
C ALA A 144 11.13 -7.69 1.40
N TRP A 145 12.45 -7.59 1.35
CA TRP A 145 13.16 -6.79 0.36
C TRP A 145 14.22 -7.69 -0.28
N VAL A 146 14.30 -7.69 -1.60
CA VAL A 146 15.27 -8.52 -2.34
C VAL A 146 15.98 -7.66 -3.36
N ASN A 147 17.31 -7.81 -3.37
CA ASN A 147 18.17 -7.32 -4.43
C ASN A 147 18.38 -8.41 -5.48
N GLY A 148 18.29 -8.07 -6.76
CA GLY A 148 18.47 -9.00 -7.87
C GLY A 148 18.50 -8.26 -9.20
N ARG A 149 18.04 -8.92 -10.28
CA ARG A 149 17.87 -8.27 -11.59
C ARG A 149 16.84 -7.15 -11.50
N HIS A 150 15.79 -7.39 -10.74
CA HIS A 150 14.86 -6.38 -10.26
C HIS A 150 14.94 -6.30 -8.74
N HIS A 151 14.87 -5.10 -8.20
CA HIS A 151 14.75 -4.87 -6.77
C HIS A 151 13.28 -4.92 -6.41
N ALA A 152 12.92 -5.78 -5.45
CA ALA A 152 11.54 -5.98 -5.05
C ALA A 152 11.38 -5.71 -3.56
N PHE A 153 10.36 -4.94 -3.19
CA PHE A 153 9.84 -4.86 -1.84
C PHE A 153 8.41 -5.37 -1.86
N VAL A 154 8.10 -6.32 -0.99
CA VAL A 154 6.77 -6.95 -0.88
C VAL A 154 6.33 -6.88 0.57
N VAL A 155 5.07 -6.52 0.80
CA VAL A 155 4.40 -6.65 2.09
C VAL A 155 3.10 -7.40 1.91
N VAL A 156 2.90 -8.44 2.71
CA VAL A 156 1.66 -9.23 2.75
C VAL A 156 1.03 -9.01 4.11
N GLN A 157 -0.26 -8.65 4.12
CA GLN A 157 -1.04 -8.34 5.31
C GLN A 157 -2.20 -9.32 5.46
N GLY A 158 -2.61 -9.55 6.70
CA GLY A 158 -3.79 -10.34 7.00
C GLY A 158 -4.39 -9.97 8.35
N SER A 159 -5.39 -10.75 8.75
CA SER A 159 -6.10 -10.58 10.02
C SER A 159 -5.95 -11.85 10.85
N SER A 160 -5.33 -11.73 12.03
CA SER A 160 -5.15 -12.82 12.99
C SER A 160 -6.49 -13.47 13.35
N ARG A 161 -7.55 -12.67 13.46
CA ARG A 161 -8.93 -13.14 13.67
C ARG A 161 -9.42 -14.01 12.51
N LEU A 162 -9.26 -13.57 11.27
CA LEU A 162 -9.71 -14.33 10.10
C LEU A 162 -8.86 -15.58 9.89
N ARG A 163 -7.55 -15.51 10.15
CA ARG A 163 -6.66 -16.67 10.19
C ARG A 163 -7.12 -17.71 11.21
N GLN A 164 -7.38 -17.30 12.45
CA GLN A 164 -7.87 -18.21 13.51
C GLN A 164 -9.19 -18.87 13.14
N LEU A 165 -10.11 -18.13 12.52
CA LEU A 165 -11.37 -18.67 12.02
C LEU A 165 -11.18 -19.72 10.92
N CYS A 166 -10.16 -19.59 10.07
CA CYS A 166 -9.80 -20.59 9.07
C CYS A 166 -9.05 -21.79 9.65
N GLU A 167 -8.24 -21.60 10.69
CA GLU A 167 -7.52 -22.68 11.38
C GLU A 167 -8.44 -23.52 12.27
N GLN A 168 -9.39 -22.87 12.93
CA GLN A 168 -10.30 -23.45 13.91
C GLN A 168 -11.73 -22.96 13.62
N PRO A 169 -12.38 -23.50 12.57
CA PRO A 169 -13.72 -23.08 12.22
C PRO A 169 -14.69 -23.39 13.37
N PRO A 170 -15.50 -22.42 13.81
CA PRO A 170 -16.47 -22.65 14.87
C PRO A 170 -17.49 -23.72 14.44
N THR A 171 -17.74 -24.66 15.34
CA THR A 171 -18.67 -25.78 15.13
C THR A 171 -20.12 -25.44 15.48
N ASN A 172 -20.37 -24.26 16.08
CA ASN A 172 -21.68 -23.87 16.55
C ASN A 172 -22.57 -23.33 15.42
N SER A 173 -23.69 -24.00 15.18
CA SER A 173 -24.68 -23.65 14.16
C SER A 173 -25.49 -22.38 14.46
N ASN A 174 -25.48 -21.89 15.71
CA ASN A 174 -26.31 -20.77 16.15
C ASN A 174 -25.63 -19.40 15.97
N ALA A 175 -24.67 -19.29 15.06
CA ALA A 175 -24.00 -18.02 14.80
C ALA A 175 -24.92 -17.06 14.00
N PRO A 176 -25.13 -15.81 14.45
CA PRO A 176 -26.00 -14.85 13.77
C PRO A 176 -25.45 -14.34 12.43
N TYR A 177 -24.16 -14.56 12.14
CA TYR A 177 -23.51 -14.12 10.92
C TYR A 177 -22.78 -15.26 10.23
N ILE A 178 -22.81 -15.28 8.90
CA ILE A 178 -22.03 -16.19 8.06
C ILE A 178 -21.12 -15.34 7.18
N MET A 179 -19.81 -15.46 7.36
CA MET A 179 -18.82 -14.79 6.52
C MET A 179 -18.32 -15.74 5.44
N LYS A 180 -18.23 -15.29 4.19
CA LYS A 180 -17.56 -16.02 3.12
C LYS A 180 -16.15 -15.49 2.97
N ILE A 181 -15.15 -16.28 3.35
CA ILE A 181 -13.73 -15.89 3.31
C ILE A 181 -12.89 -17.00 2.65
N PRO A 182 -11.83 -16.67 1.89
CA PRO A 182 -10.92 -17.66 1.36
C PRO A 182 -10.04 -18.20 2.49
N CYS A 183 -10.30 -19.43 2.91
CA CYS A 183 -9.46 -20.16 3.85
C CYS A 183 -8.51 -21.06 3.08
N LYS A 184 -7.20 -20.82 3.17
CA LYS A 184 -6.16 -21.52 2.38
C LYS A 184 -6.48 -21.54 0.87
N GLY A 185 -7.03 -20.44 0.35
CA GLY A 185 -7.44 -20.30 -1.06
C GLY A 185 -8.82 -20.88 -1.41
N VAL A 186 -9.51 -21.54 -0.48
CA VAL A 186 -10.85 -22.09 -0.71
C VAL A 186 -11.92 -21.20 -0.08
N MET A 187 -12.85 -20.69 -0.88
CA MET A 187 -13.97 -19.90 -0.38
C MET A 187 -14.82 -20.73 0.59
N THR A 188 -14.81 -20.32 1.85
CA THR A 188 -15.39 -21.07 2.97
C THR A 188 -16.41 -20.19 3.69
N SER A 189 -17.58 -20.77 3.98
CA SER A 189 -18.61 -20.13 4.81
C SER A 189 -18.28 -20.39 6.28
N VAL A 190 -17.90 -19.35 7.01
CA VAL A 190 -17.51 -19.44 8.42
C VAL A 190 -18.57 -18.75 9.29
N PRO A 191 -19.24 -19.50 10.18
CA PRO A 191 -20.16 -18.90 11.14
C PRO A 191 -19.39 -18.01 12.13
N THR A 192 -19.93 -16.84 12.50
CA THR A 192 -19.29 -15.96 13.48
C THR A 192 -20.29 -15.26 14.38
N GLN A 193 -19.89 -15.03 15.63
CA GLN A 193 -20.74 -14.40 16.65
C GLN A 193 -20.81 -12.87 16.52
N ARG A 194 -19.83 -12.27 15.84
CA ARG A 194 -19.75 -10.81 15.64
C ARG A 194 -19.32 -10.50 14.21
N PRO A 195 -19.77 -9.39 13.60
CA PRO A 195 -19.26 -8.96 12.30
C PRO A 195 -17.76 -8.61 12.36
N LEU A 196 -17.14 -8.39 11.20
CA LEU A 196 -15.73 -7.97 11.13
C LEU A 196 -15.54 -6.59 11.79
N TYR A 197 -16.49 -5.68 11.54
CA TYR A 197 -16.54 -4.34 12.11
C TYR A 197 -17.78 -4.22 12.99
N VAL A 198 -17.59 -3.83 14.25
CA VAL A 198 -18.70 -3.61 15.20
C VAL A 198 -19.27 -2.20 15.06
N TRP A 199 -18.42 -1.25 14.69
CA TRP A 199 -18.76 0.16 14.48
C TRP A 199 -18.18 0.65 13.16
N PRO A 200 -18.75 1.70 12.56
CA PRO A 200 -18.17 2.32 11.39
C PRO A 200 -16.75 2.83 11.67
N VAL A 201 -15.80 2.50 10.79
CA VAL A 201 -14.42 2.99 10.86
C VAL A 201 -14.18 3.87 9.64
N VAL A 202 -13.83 5.13 9.87
CA VAL A 202 -13.52 6.10 8.82
C VAL A 202 -12.00 6.28 8.76
N VAL A 203 -11.38 5.70 7.73
CA VAL A 203 -9.94 5.79 7.50
C VAL A 203 -9.65 6.95 6.57
N LYS A 204 -8.83 7.90 7.04
CA LYS A 204 -8.47 9.12 6.33
C LYS A 204 -6.97 9.15 6.07
N PHE A 205 -6.58 9.57 4.87
CA PHE A 205 -5.17 9.77 4.53
C PHE A 205 -5.05 10.83 3.43
N PRO A 206 -3.96 11.63 3.37
CA PRO A 206 -2.90 11.76 4.36
C PRO A 206 -3.36 12.47 5.64
N VAL A 207 -2.69 12.20 6.76
CA VAL A 207 -2.88 12.84 8.07
C VAL A 207 -1.51 13.10 8.67
N GLY A 208 -1.31 14.22 9.37
CA GLY A 208 -0.05 14.49 10.06
C GLY A 208 0.99 15.21 9.21
N SER A 209 2.24 14.75 9.16
CA SER A 209 3.34 15.47 8.51
C SER A 209 4.24 14.53 7.70
N GLN A 210 5.22 15.10 6.99
CA GLN A 210 6.14 14.37 6.09
C GLN A 210 5.44 13.70 4.90
N ILE A 211 4.32 14.26 4.47
CA ILE A 211 3.54 13.73 3.36
C ILE A 211 4.25 14.05 2.04
N GLU A 212 4.44 13.04 1.19
CA GLU A 212 4.92 13.27 -0.18
C GLU A 212 3.90 14.14 -0.92
N PRO A 213 4.31 15.24 -1.58
CA PRO A 213 3.37 16.18 -2.19
C PRO A 213 2.76 15.69 -3.51
N GLU A 214 3.37 14.70 -4.15
CA GLU A 214 3.01 14.23 -5.47
C GLU A 214 2.75 12.73 -5.52
N TYR A 215 1.87 12.34 -6.44
CA TYR A 215 1.76 10.99 -6.98
C TYR A 215 2.38 11.00 -8.38
N ASP A 216 3.23 10.02 -8.68
CA ASP A 216 4.10 10.01 -9.86
C ASP A 216 3.55 9.24 -11.06
N GLY A 217 2.30 8.78 -10.99
CA GLY A 217 1.64 8.05 -12.09
C GLY A 217 2.13 6.62 -12.30
N SER A 218 2.95 6.07 -11.39
CA SER A 218 3.60 4.76 -11.57
C SER A 218 2.75 3.56 -11.11
N GLU A 219 1.58 3.80 -10.52
CA GLU A 219 0.68 2.72 -10.09
C GLU A 219 0.12 1.96 -11.30
N VAL A 220 0.06 0.64 -11.18
CA VAL A 220 -0.51 -0.25 -12.20
C VAL A 220 -1.65 -1.06 -11.58
N PRO A 221 -2.90 -0.90 -12.03
CA PRO A 221 -3.33 0.07 -13.05
C PRO A 221 -3.35 1.51 -12.51
N ASN A 222 -3.23 2.51 -13.38
CA ASN A 222 -3.10 3.92 -12.98
C ASN A 222 -4.50 4.53 -12.71
N PRO A 223 -4.79 5.07 -11.51
CA PRO A 223 -6.07 5.72 -11.18
C PRO A 223 -6.34 7.04 -11.91
N MET A 224 -5.30 7.69 -12.45
CA MET A 224 -5.37 8.97 -13.16
C MET A 224 -4.74 8.85 -14.56
N PRO A 225 -5.34 8.09 -15.49
CA PRO A 225 -4.80 7.92 -16.84
C PRO A 225 -4.70 9.28 -17.54
N GLY A 226 -3.59 9.51 -18.25
CA GLY A 226 -3.31 10.78 -18.94
C GLY A 226 -2.59 11.83 -18.09
N HIS A 227 -2.44 11.63 -16.78
CA HIS A 227 -1.67 12.50 -15.91
C HIS A 227 -0.33 11.87 -15.53
N LYS A 228 0.78 12.53 -15.89
CA LYS A 228 2.13 12.07 -15.50
C LYS A 228 2.41 12.24 -14.01
N LYS A 229 1.91 13.33 -13.43
CA LYS A 229 2.05 13.65 -12.01
C LYS A 229 0.81 14.41 -11.56
N THR A 230 0.39 14.14 -10.33
CA THR A 230 -0.70 14.86 -9.65
C THR A 230 -0.27 15.17 -8.23
N GLY A 231 -1.10 15.90 -7.48
CA GLY A 231 -0.98 15.91 -6.03
C GLY A 231 -1.14 14.50 -5.47
N ASN A 232 -0.46 14.21 -4.36
CA ASN A 232 -0.71 13.00 -3.59
C ASN A 232 -2.21 12.97 -3.20
N PRO A 233 -2.98 11.93 -3.59
CA PRO A 233 -4.41 11.97 -3.42
C PRO A 233 -4.79 12.02 -1.95
N VAL A 234 -5.90 12.69 -1.65
CA VAL A 234 -6.54 12.68 -0.34
C VAL A 234 -7.66 11.65 -0.40
N SER A 235 -7.71 10.68 0.50
CA SER A 235 -8.62 9.55 0.45
C SER A 235 -9.38 9.33 1.75
N VAL A 236 -10.62 8.84 1.61
CA VAL A 236 -11.48 8.39 2.70
C VAL A 236 -12.00 6.99 2.34
N ALA A 237 -11.86 6.03 3.25
CA ALA A 237 -12.44 4.70 3.15
C ALA A 237 -13.28 4.42 4.41
N ILE A 238 -14.55 4.03 4.23
CA ILE A 238 -15.47 3.82 5.34
C ILE A 238 -15.88 2.35 5.41
N TYR A 239 -15.53 1.71 6.52
CA TYR A 239 -15.79 0.30 6.81
C TYR A 239 -16.90 0.14 7.85
N GLY A 240 -17.57 -1.02 7.85
CA GLY A 240 -18.55 -1.37 8.89
C GLY A 240 -19.93 -0.71 8.78
N LEU A 241 -20.20 0.05 7.71
CA LEU A 241 -21.54 0.52 7.37
C LEU A 241 -22.29 -0.52 6.55
N VAL A 242 -23.58 -0.71 6.88
CA VAL A 242 -24.49 -1.63 6.18
C VAL A 242 -25.20 -0.94 4.99
N GLY A 243 -25.31 0.39 5.01
CA GLY A 243 -25.91 1.19 3.93
C GLY A 243 -24.90 1.84 2.99
N ASP A 244 -25.41 2.38 1.88
CA ASP A 244 -24.60 3.13 0.92
C ASP A 244 -24.19 4.50 1.49
N VAL A 245 -22.91 4.84 1.34
CA VAL A 245 -22.41 6.19 1.60
C VAL A 245 -22.59 7.04 0.36
N ARG A 246 -23.34 8.14 0.48
CA ARG A 246 -23.48 9.11 -0.61
C ARG A 246 -22.55 10.30 -0.38
N LEU A 247 -21.63 10.52 -1.32
CA LEU A 247 -20.79 11.71 -1.33
C LEU A 247 -21.65 12.99 -1.47
N VAL A 248 -21.44 13.96 -0.57
CA VAL A 248 -22.01 15.32 -0.66
C VAL A 248 -20.96 16.29 -1.19
N SER A 249 -19.75 16.29 -0.61
CA SER A 249 -18.62 17.05 -1.15
C SER A 249 -17.28 16.50 -0.65
N PHE A 250 -16.24 16.66 -1.45
CA PHE A 250 -14.86 16.41 -1.06
C PHE A 250 -14.02 17.60 -1.52
N LYS A 251 -13.35 18.29 -0.58
CA LYS A 251 -12.62 19.51 -0.84
C LYS A 251 -11.25 19.50 -0.19
N LEU A 252 -10.30 20.16 -0.83
CA LEU A 252 -8.95 20.39 -0.34
C LEU A 252 -8.69 21.89 -0.26
N PHE A 253 -8.12 22.35 0.85
CA PHE A 253 -7.80 23.75 1.09
C PHE A 253 -6.31 23.89 1.36
N ALA A 254 -5.67 24.77 0.60
CA ALA A 254 -4.34 25.31 0.85
C ALA A 254 -4.44 26.58 1.74
N PRO A 255 -3.33 27.16 2.22
CA PRO A 255 -3.36 28.36 3.06
C PRO A 255 -3.99 29.58 2.38
N ASP A 256 -3.92 29.65 1.05
CA ASP A 256 -4.45 30.73 0.21
C ASP A 256 -5.89 30.50 -0.26
N GLY A 257 -6.47 29.31 -0.02
CA GLY A 257 -7.87 29.02 -0.35
C GLY A 257 -8.14 27.58 -0.77
N GLU A 258 -9.32 27.34 -1.36
CA GLU A 258 -9.72 26.03 -1.89
C GLU A 258 -8.91 25.70 -3.16
N VAL A 259 -8.33 24.50 -3.21
CA VAL A 259 -7.68 23.96 -4.41
C VAL A 259 -8.77 23.61 -5.42
N LYS A 260 -8.87 24.39 -6.51
CA LYS A 260 -9.98 24.27 -7.48
C LYS A 260 -9.76 23.18 -8.52
N ASP A 261 -8.55 23.06 -9.06
CA ASP A 261 -8.19 22.08 -10.09
C ASP A 261 -8.07 20.69 -9.48
N THR A 262 -9.20 20.02 -9.25
CA THR A 262 -9.27 18.72 -8.60
C THR A 262 -10.12 17.72 -9.39
N HIS A 263 -9.86 16.44 -9.16
CA HIS A 263 -10.64 15.33 -9.68
C HIS A 263 -10.99 14.38 -8.54
N ILE A 264 -12.27 14.04 -8.42
CA ILE A 264 -12.75 13.12 -7.37
C ILE A 264 -13.04 11.76 -8.00
N LEU A 265 -12.39 10.73 -7.48
CA LEU A 265 -12.70 9.33 -7.77
C LEU A 265 -13.64 8.75 -6.73
N THR A 266 -14.55 7.93 -7.24
CA THR A 266 -15.57 7.16 -6.54
C THR A 266 -15.66 5.80 -7.22
N HIS A 267 -16.32 4.83 -6.59
CA HIS A 267 -16.63 3.54 -7.23
C HIS A 267 -17.26 3.67 -8.64
N GLN A 268 -18.04 4.72 -8.91
CA GLN A 268 -18.79 4.86 -10.18
C GLN A 268 -17.94 5.35 -11.35
N ASN A 269 -16.88 6.13 -11.08
CA ASN A 269 -16.06 6.77 -12.10
C ASN A 269 -14.59 6.36 -12.03
N ASP A 270 -14.25 5.41 -11.16
CA ASP A 270 -12.93 4.80 -11.14
C ASP A 270 -12.63 4.12 -12.48
N PRO A 271 -11.61 4.57 -13.23
CA PRO A 271 -11.29 3.99 -14.54
C PRO A 271 -10.91 2.51 -14.48
N ASN A 272 -10.47 2.01 -13.32
CA ASN A 272 -10.03 0.62 -13.16
C ASN A 272 -11.02 -0.25 -12.38
N HIS A 273 -12.13 0.32 -11.88
CA HIS A 273 -13.15 -0.39 -11.10
C HIS A 273 -12.62 -1.14 -9.87
N LEU A 274 -11.62 -0.56 -9.19
CA LEU A 274 -10.98 -1.13 -7.99
C LEU A 274 -11.45 -0.46 -6.69
N LEU A 275 -11.94 0.79 -6.75
CA LEU A 275 -12.50 1.50 -5.62
C LEU A 275 -13.80 0.83 -5.13
N GLY A 276 -13.85 0.51 -3.84
CA GLY A 276 -15.07 0.07 -3.17
C GLY A 276 -16.13 1.17 -3.09
N LYS A 277 -17.39 0.78 -2.88
CA LYS A 277 -18.54 1.72 -2.82
C LYS A 277 -18.39 2.87 -1.83
N ASN A 278 -17.68 2.62 -0.72
CA ASN A 278 -17.48 3.57 0.37
C ASN A 278 -16.03 4.11 0.41
N GLU A 279 -15.35 4.06 -0.74
CA GLU A 279 -13.99 4.59 -0.92
C GLU A 279 -14.03 5.77 -1.89
N PHE A 280 -13.37 6.85 -1.49
CA PHE A 280 -13.37 8.13 -2.19
C PHE A 280 -11.97 8.69 -2.20
N ALA A 281 -11.56 9.29 -3.31
CA ALA A 281 -10.27 9.97 -3.42
C ALA A 281 -10.41 11.30 -4.15
N LEU A 282 -9.64 12.31 -3.73
CA LEU A 282 -9.52 13.60 -4.38
C LEU A 282 -8.07 13.81 -4.80
N PHE A 283 -7.86 13.98 -6.10
CA PHE A 283 -6.58 14.36 -6.69
C PHE A 283 -6.58 15.86 -6.97
N ALA A 284 -5.54 16.57 -6.54
CA ALA A 284 -5.20 17.84 -7.15
C ALA A 284 -4.53 17.56 -8.50
N LEU A 285 -4.95 18.23 -9.58
CA LEU A 285 -4.41 17.99 -10.92
C LEU A 285 -2.95 18.40 -11.08
N LYS A 286 -2.41 19.15 -10.11
CA LYS A 286 -1.01 19.54 -10.01
C LYS A 286 -0.41 19.03 -8.69
N PRO A 287 0.90 18.75 -8.63
CA PRO A 287 1.61 18.47 -7.38
C PRO A 287 1.29 19.50 -6.30
N LEU A 288 1.17 19.04 -5.05
CA LEU A 288 1.00 19.93 -3.91
C LEU A 288 2.29 20.71 -3.64
N ALA A 289 2.19 21.88 -3.03
CA ALA A 289 3.35 22.64 -2.60
C ALA A 289 4.07 21.90 -1.47
N PHE A 290 5.40 21.95 -1.47
CA PHE A 290 6.23 21.42 -0.38
C PHE A 290 6.08 22.25 0.90
N ASP A 291 6.35 21.64 2.05
CA ASP A 291 6.31 22.25 3.38
C ASP A 291 5.05 23.08 3.67
N THR A 292 3.91 22.63 3.12
CA THR A 292 2.65 23.36 3.12
C THR A 292 1.61 22.54 3.88
N GLU A 293 0.88 23.22 4.76
CA GLU A 293 -0.25 22.63 5.47
C GLU A 293 -1.52 22.73 4.61
N TYR A 294 -2.22 21.62 4.49
CA TYR A 294 -3.48 21.49 3.80
C TYR A 294 -4.57 21.03 4.75
N ARG A 295 -5.80 21.46 4.50
CA ARG A 295 -7.01 21.00 5.19
C ARG A 295 -7.91 20.27 4.21
N ALA A 296 -8.31 19.05 4.53
CA ALA A 296 -9.29 18.30 3.78
C ALA A 296 -10.66 18.36 4.47
N GLU A 297 -11.73 18.43 3.67
CA GLU A 297 -13.11 18.39 4.13
C GLU A 297 -13.89 17.38 3.30
N PHE A 298 -14.47 16.39 3.96
CA PHE A 298 -15.29 15.35 3.34
C PHE A 298 -16.67 15.34 3.99
N ARG A 299 -17.72 15.49 3.18
CA ARG A 299 -19.12 15.46 3.62
C ARG A 299 -19.85 14.34 2.90
N TYR A 300 -20.65 13.59 3.65
CA TYR A 300 -21.34 12.43 3.13
C TYR A 300 -22.65 12.18 3.87
N GLN A 301 -23.62 11.57 3.19
CA GLN A 301 -24.83 11.05 3.82
C GLN A 301 -24.58 9.59 4.24
N ALA A 302 -24.84 9.27 5.50
CA ALA A 302 -24.86 7.90 6.03
C ALA A 302 -25.79 7.82 7.25
N ASP A 303 -26.39 6.64 7.49
CA ASP A 303 -27.28 6.37 8.64
C ASP A 303 -28.41 7.40 8.81
N GLY A 304 -28.95 7.93 7.71
CA GLY A 304 -30.05 8.89 7.72
C GLY A 304 -29.64 10.35 7.99
N GLY A 305 -28.35 10.67 8.13
CA GLY A 305 -27.86 12.04 8.35
C GLY A 305 -26.66 12.44 7.50
N GLU A 306 -26.42 13.75 7.37
CA GLU A 306 -25.16 14.29 6.82
C GLU A 306 -24.08 14.23 7.90
N LYS A 307 -22.93 13.67 7.57
CA LYS A 307 -21.72 13.60 8.40
C LYS A 307 -20.60 14.38 7.74
N LYS A 308 -19.66 14.86 8.56
CA LYS A 308 -18.54 15.70 8.13
C LYS A 308 -17.25 15.25 8.78
N GLU A 309 -16.24 15.01 7.95
CA GLU A 309 -14.86 14.79 8.36
C GLU A 309 -14.00 15.99 7.96
N VAL A 310 -13.20 16.48 8.91
CA VAL A 310 -12.19 17.52 8.66
C VAL A 310 -10.88 17.08 9.27
N TRP A 311 -9.80 17.20 8.51
CA TRP A 311 -8.47 16.91 9.01
C TRP A 311 -7.42 17.72 8.25
N THR A 312 -6.21 17.74 8.79
CA THR A 312 -5.08 18.45 8.20
C THR A 312 -3.90 17.52 7.98
N PHE A 313 -3.05 17.91 7.04
CA PHE A 313 -1.77 17.29 6.82
C PHE A 313 -0.75 18.31 6.29
N ARG A 314 0.53 18.04 6.51
CA ARG A 314 1.63 18.88 6.03
C ARG A 314 2.54 18.08 5.09
N THR A 315 2.76 18.63 3.90
CA THR A 315 3.72 18.05 2.95
C THR A 315 5.15 18.19 3.47
N ARG A 316 6.02 17.27 3.09
CA ARG A 316 7.43 17.31 3.49
C ARG A 316 8.16 18.51 2.88
N LYS A 317 9.34 18.81 3.42
CA LYS A 317 10.27 19.78 2.83
C LYS A 317 10.91 19.23 1.56
N LYS A 318 11.36 20.13 0.69
CA LYS A 318 12.26 19.79 -0.41
C LYS A 318 13.55 19.20 0.17
N ARG A 319 14.04 18.12 -0.43
CA ARG A 319 15.32 17.49 -0.13
C ARG A 319 16.46 18.17 -0.91
N HIS A 320 16.15 18.77 -2.06
CA HIS A 320 17.11 19.52 -2.88
C HIS A 320 16.42 20.57 -3.77
N TRP A 321 17.21 21.44 -4.39
CA TRP A 321 16.72 22.57 -5.20
C TRP A 321 15.93 22.18 -6.46
N PHE A 322 16.21 21.01 -7.04
CA PHE A 322 15.55 20.52 -8.25
C PHE A 322 14.26 19.73 -7.99
N GLU A 323 13.82 19.69 -6.73
CA GLU A 323 12.48 19.19 -6.36
C GLU A 323 11.45 20.33 -6.40
#